data_AF-A0A1Y3ALU8-F1
#
_entry.id   AF-A0A1Y3ALU8-F1
#
_cell.length_a   1.000
_cell.length_b   1.000
_cell.length_c   1.000
_cell.angle_alpha   90.00
_cell.angle_beta   90.00
_cell.angle_gamma   90.00
#
_symmetry.space_group_name_H-M   'P 1'
#
loop_
_entity.id
_entity.type
_entity.pdbx_description
1 polymer ?
#
loop_
_entity_poly.entity_id
_entity_poly.type
_entity_poly.pdbx_seq_one_letter_code
_entity_poly.pdbx_strand_id
1 'polypeptide(L)'
;MHKGHCHKKCADNGLSNEYYPNGIINGADWYVLFGGMQDWNYLHTNCFEITIELGCEKYPLAKELPRLWQENRRPMLMFIEQVHRGIKGVIRDAISNGSIVDAEIHVNSSTHTVRSVSPYGEYWRLLLPGTYEIIVTKHGYESVSHT
;
A
#
# COMPACT_ATOMS: atom_id res chain seq x y z
N MET A 1 6.07 -18.25 -11.09
CA MET A 1 5.31 -17.02 -11.36
C MET A 1 4.00 -17.40 -12.02
N HIS A 2 2.87 -17.17 -11.35
CA HIS A 2 1.55 -17.48 -11.90
C HIS A 2 1.19 -16.37 -12.88
N LYS A 3 0.98 -16.70 -14.16
CA LYS A 3 0.53 -15.74 -15.17
C LYS A 3 -0.89 -15.33 -14.78
N GLY A 4 -1.10 -14.05 -14.45
CA GLY A 4 -2.43 -13.52 -14.15
C GLY A 4 -3.39 -13.87 -15.28
N HIS A 5 -4.46 -14.60 -14.95
CA HIS A 5 -5.44 -15.12 -15.91
C HIS A 5 -6.39 -14.05 -16.47
N CYS A 6 -6.11 -12.76 -16.30
CA CYS A 6 -6.94 -11.69 -16.88
C CYS A 6 -6.84 -11.60 -18.41
N HIS A 7 -5.86 -12.25 -19.04
CA HIS A 7 -5.57 -12.02 -20.46
C HIS A 7 -6.50 -12.71 -21.47
N LYS A 8 -7.16 -13.82 -21.10
CA LYS A 8 -7.93 -14.61 -22.08
C LYS A 8 -9.44 -14.39 -22.07
N LYS A 9 -10.04 -13.93 -20.96
CA LYS A 9 -11.51 -13.86 -20.85
C LYS A 9 -12.13 -12.49 -21.15
N CYS A 10 -11.33 -11.43 -21.20
CA CYS A 10 -11.83 -10.08 -21.46
C CYS A 10 -11.93 -9.76 -22.96
N ALA A 11 -11.09 -10.41 -23.79
CA ALA A 11 -11.08 -10.25 -25.24
C ALA A 11 -12.32 -10.85 -25.91
N ASP A 12 -12.88 -11.95 -25.39
CA ASP A 12 -14.00 -12.65 -26.02
C ASP A 12 -15.35 -11.90 -25.91
N ASN A 13 -15.44 -10.86 -25.07
CA ASN A 13 -16.62 -10.00 -24.96
C ASN A 13 -16.53 -8.72 -25.84
N GLY A 14 -15.45 -8.53 -26.60
CA GLY A 14 -15.30 -7.39 -27.52
C GLY A 14 -15.25 -6.01 -26.86
N LEU A 15 -14.97 -5.93 -25.56
CA LEU A 15 -15.13 -4.69 -24.79
C LEU A 15 -13.84 -3.87 -24.57
N SER A 16 -12.64 -4.43 -24.72
CA SER A 16 -11.41 -3.63 -24.79
C SER A 16 -10.15 -4.40 -25.21
N ASN A 17 -9.26 -3.74 -25.95
CA ASN A 17 -7.88 -4.19 -26.24
C ASN A 17 -6.91 -3.80 -25.11
N GLU A 18 -7.30 -4.06 -23.86
CA GLU A 18 -6.50 -3.69 -22.70
C GLU A 18 -5.31 -4.64 -22.49
N TYR A 19 -4.09 -4.09 -22.48
CA TYR A 19 -2.87 -4.82 -22.20
C TYR A 19 -2.12 -4.17 -21.04
N TYR A 20 -1.99 -4.91 -19.94
CA TYR A 20 -1.26 -4.49 -18.74
C TYR A 20 -0.04 -5.38 -18.53
N PRO A 21 1.19 -4.89 -18.79
CA PRO A 21 2.40 -5.64 -18.49
C PRO A 21 2.38 -6.13 -17.03
N ASN A 22 2.59 -7.43 -16.82
CA ASN A 22 2.52 -8.08 -15.50
C ASN A 22 1.20 -7.95 -14.73
N GLY A 23 0.12 -7.46 -15.37
CA GLY A 23 -1.17 -7.24 -14.72
C GLY A 23 -1.18 -6.07 -13.73
N ILE A 24 -0.28 -5.08 -13.91
CA ILE A 24 -0.24 -3.85 -13.10
C ILE A 24 -0.27 -2.63 -14.01
N ILE A 25 -0.91 -1.55 -13.55
CA ILE A 25 -0.92 -0.27 -14.23
C ILE A 25 -1.05 0.88 -13.22
N ASN A 26 -0.50 2.05 -13.54
CA ASN A 26 -0.77 3.28 -12.80
C ASN A 26 -2.22 3.72 -13.08
N GLY A 27 -2.94 4.15 -12.04
CA GLY A 27 -4.35 4.53 -12.17
C GLY A 27 -4.58 5.61 -13.24
N ALA A 28 -3.82 6.71 -13.20
CA ALA A 28 -3.96 7.83 -14.13
C ALA A 28 -3.55 7.47 -15.56
N ASP A 29 -2.58 6.56 -15.74
CA ASP A 29 -2.20 6.04 -17.07
C ASP A 29 -3.29 5.16 -17.69
N TRP A 30 -4.07 4.44 -16.88
CA TRP A 30 -5.24 3.69 -17.36
C TRP A 30 -6.39 4.64 -17.71
N TYR A 31 -6.84 5.42 -16.73
CA TYR A 31 -7.74 6.57 -16.90
C TYR A 31 -7.72 7.47 -15.66
N VAL A 32 -7.82 8.77 -15.87
CA VAL A 32 -7.83 9.73 -14.76
C VAL A 32 -9.13 9.60 -13.95
N LEU A 33 -9.00 9.37 -12.65
CA LEU A 33 -10.10 9.32 -11.69
C LEU A 33 -9.83 10.31 -10.55
N PHE A 34 -10.76 11.25 -10.35
CA PHE A 34 -10.69 12.20 -9.25
C PHE A 34 -11.58 11.76 -8.08
N GLY A 35 -11.13 12.04 -6.85
CA GLY A 35 -11.91 11.73 -5.64
C GLY A 35 -11.95 10.25 -5.26
N GLY A 36 -11.01 9.46 -5.79
CA GLY A 36 -10.88 8.04 -5.45
C GLY A 36 -10.39 7.81 -4.01
N MET A 37 -10.88 6.73 -3.40
CA MET A 37 -10.48 6.30 -2.05
C MET A 37 -8.98 5.97 -1.96
N GLN A 38 -8.42 5.38 -3.02
CA GLN A 38 -7.02 4.98 -3.09
C GLN A 38 -6.06 6.15 -2.85
N ASP A 39 -6.23 7.23 -3.60
CA ASP A 39 -5.38 8.41 -3.48
C ASP A 39 -5.65 9.15 -2.18
N TRP A 40 -6.91 9.18 -1.72
CA TRP A 40 -7.25 9.80 -0.44
C TRP A 40 -6.51 9.13 0.73
N ASN A 41 -6.47 7.79 0.79
CA ASN A 41 -5.74 7.05 1.80
C ASN A 41 -4.26 7.42 1.83
N TYR A 42 -3.60 7.43 0.67
CA TYR A 42 -2.18 7.76 0.57
C TYR A 42 -1.86 9.20 0.97
N LEU A 43 -2.74 10.14 0.60
CA LEU A 43 -2.49 11.57 0.82
C LEU A 43 -2.84 12.04 2.25
N HIS A 44 -3.83 11.41 2.89
CA HIS A 44 -4.40 11.90 4.16
C HIS A 44 -4.15 10.97 5.36
N THR A 45 -3.56 9.80 5.14
CA THR A 45 -3.30 8.82 6.20
C THR A 45 -1.92 8.18 6.04
N ASN A 46 -1.57 7.25 6.93
CA ASN A 46 -0.38 6.40 6.78
C ASN A 46 -0.60 5.19 5.84
N CYS A 47 -1.84 4.97 5.37
CA CYS A 47 -2.24 3.76 4.63
C CYS A 47 -1.82 3.84 3.17
N PHE A 48 -1.17 2.79 2.67
CA PHE A 48 -0.91 2.61 1.24
C PHE A 48 -1.98 1.68 0.69
N GLU A 49 -2.89 2.24 -0.09
CA GLU A 49 -3.99 1.49 -0.72
C GLU A 49 -3.68 1.23 -2.21
N ILE A 50 -4.19 0.10 -2.71
CA ILE A 50 -4.24 -0.20 -4.15
C ILE A 50 -5.66 -0.64 -4.52
N THR A 51 -6.04 -0.41 -5.78
CA THR A 51 -7.28 -0.93 -6.36
C THR A 51 -7.00 -2.24 -7.10
N ILE A 52 -7.80 -3.27 -6.83
CA ILE A 52 -7.66 -4.59 -7.46
C ILE A 52 -8.88 -4.86 -8.32
N GLU A 53 -8.69 -4.87 -9.64
CA GLU A 53 -9.69 -5.31 -10.60
C GLU A 53 -9.61 -6.83 -10.77
N LEU A 54 -10.51 -7.56 -10.11
CA LEU A 54 -10.47 -9.03 -10.02
C LEU A 54 -10.85 -9.75 -11.32
N GLY A 55 -11.51 -9.07 -12.25
CA GLY A 55 -11.93 -9.63 -13.52
C GLY A 55 -12.93 -8.75 -14.27
N CYS A 56 -13.22 -9.12 -15.52
CA CYS A 56 -14.03 -8.28 -16.42
C CYS A 56 -15.54 -8.41 -16.22
N GLU A 57 -16.01 -9.55 -15.70
CA GLU A 57 -17.43 -9.73 -15.38
C GLU A 57 -17.72 -9.17 -13.99
N LYS A 58 -18.37 -8.00 -13.92
CA LYS A 58 -18.68 -7.30 -12.66
C LYS A 58 -19.58 -8.12 -11.73
N TYR A 59 -20.48 -8.93 -12.29
CA TYR A 59 -21.45 -9.71 -11.54
C TYR A 59 -21.52 -11.15 -12.10
N PRO A 60 -20.54 -12.01 -11.75
CA PRO A 60 -20.47 -13.35 -12.28
C PRO A 60 -21.57 -14.25 -11.71
N LEU A 61 -21.94 -15.28 -12.47
CA LEU A 61 -22.86 -16.31 -12.00
C LEU A 61 -22.28 -17.01 -10.75
N ALA A 62 -23.15 -17.36 -9.79
CA ALA A 62 -22.75 -17.98 -8.53
C ALA A 62 -21.88 -19.25 -8.69
N LYS A 63 -22.06 -20.00 -9.79
CA LYS A 63 -21.26 -21.18 -10.12
C LYS A 63 -19.76 -20.88 -10.37
N GLU A 64 -19.41 -19.64 -10.70
CA GLU A 64 -18.02 -19.22 -10.95
C GLU A 64 -17.28 -18.86 -9.65
N LEU A 65 -17.99 -18.59 -8.55
CA LEU A 65 -17.41 -18.12 -7.28
C LEU A 65 -16.33 -19.08 -6.71
N PRO A 66 -16.51 -20.42 -6.72
CA PRO A 66 -15.47 -21.33 -6.23
C PRO A 66 -14.16 -21.21 -7.02
N ARG A 67 -14.25 -21.02 -8.34
CA ARG A 67 -13.09 -20.83 -9.22
C ARG A 67 -12.41 -19.49 -8.93
N LEU A 68 -13.18 -18.40 -8.85
CA LEU A 68 -12.67 -17.05 -8.55
C LEU A 68 -11.96 -17.01 -7.19
N TRP A 69 -12.50 -17.70 -6.18
CA TRP A 69 -11.83 -17.87 -4.90
C TRP A 69 -10.50 -18.60 -5.05
N GLN A 70 -10.50 -19.74 -5.74
CA GLN A 70 -9.29 -20.55 -5.89
C GLN A 70 -8.16 -19.80 -6.62
N GLU A 71 -8.51 -18.98 -7.61
CA GLU A 71 -7.56 -18.15 -8.36
C GLU A 71 -6.97 -16.99 -7.52
N ASN A 72 -7.75 -16.41 -6.61
CA ASN A 72 -7.35 -15.21 -5.86
C ASN A 72 -6.86 -15.50 -4.43
N ARG A 73 -7.15 -16.68 -3.87
CA ARG A 73 -6.80 -17.02 -2.47
C ARG A 73 -5.33 -16.78 -2.16
N ARG A 74 -4.42 -17.32 -2.98
CA ARG A 74 -2.97 -17.20 -2.74
C ARG A 74 -2.47 -15.75 -2.94
N PRO A 75 -2.82 -15.05 -4.03
CA PRO A 75 -2.50 -13.63 -4.17
C PRO A 75 -2.97 -12.76 -3.00
N MET A 76 -4.20 -12.95 -2.49
CA MET A 76 -4.72 -12.19 -1.36
C MET A 76 -3.90 -12.41 -0.08
N LEU A 77 -3.55 -13.65 0.24
CA LEU A 77 -2.68 -13.94 1.39
C LEU A 77 -1.30 -13.30 1.22
N MET A 78 -0.73 -13.40 0.02
CA MET A 78 0.58 -12.81 -0.27
C MET A 78 0.56 -11.28 -0.19
N PHE A 79 -0.56 -10.65 -0.55
CA PHE A 79 -0.76 -9.22 -0.43
C PHE A 79 -0.81 -8.78 1.04
N ILE A 80 -1.55 -9.50 1.89
CA ILE A 80 -1.60 -9.23 3.34
C ILE A 80 -0.20 -9.33 3.97
N GLU A 81 0.59 -10.33 3.59
CA GLU A 81 1.96 -10.49 4.08
C GLU A 81 2.88 -9.30 3.75
N GLN A 82 2.56 -8.49 2.72
CA GLN A 82 3.37 -7.31 2.39
C GLN A 82 3.38 -6.26 3.50
N VAL A 83 2.37 -6.24 4.39
CA VAL A 83 2.29 -5.30 5.52
C VAL A 83 3.46 -5.43 6.51
N HIS A 84 4.17 -6.55 6.47
CA HIS A 84 5.32 -6.82 7.35
C HIS A 84 6.67 -6.40 6.75
N ARG A 85 6.70 -5.75 5.58
CA ARG A 85 7.92 -5.23 4.96
C ARG A 85 8.29 -3.84 5.45
N GLY A 86 9.54 -3.45 5.20
CA GLY A 86 10.07 -2.15 5.59
C GLY A 86 10.45 -2.10 7.07
N ILE A 87 10.16 -0.97 7.72
CA ILE A 87 10.54 -0.69 9.10
C ILE A 87 9.31 -0.43 9.96
N LYS A 88 9.44 -0.70 11.26
CA LYS A 88 8.45 -0.37 12.29
C LYS A 88 9.15 -0.15 13.61
N GLY A 89 8.54 0.63 14.49
CA GLY A 89 9.11 0.91 15.80
C GLY A 89 8.20 1.74 16.67
N VAL A 90 8.77 2.25 17.76
CA VAL A 90 8.08 3.11 18.74
C VAL A 90 8.92 4.35 18.97
N ILE A 91 8.30 5.53 18.90
CA ILE A 91 8.96 6.81 19.19
C ILE A 91 8.72 7.15 20.67
N ARG A 92 9.82 7.40 21.39
CA ARG A 92 9.80 7.69 22.84
C ARG A 92 10.57 8.96 23.16
N ASP A 93 10.09 9.64 24.19
CA ASP A 93 10.77 10.77 24.81
C ASP A 93 12.00 10.28 25.58
N ALA A 94 13.16 10.89 25.33
CA ALA A 94 14.43 10.44 25.87
C ALA A 94 14.55 10.58 27.40
N ILE A 95 13.78 11.49 28.02
CA ILE A 95 13.86 11.79 29.46
C ILE A 95 12.81 11.01 30.24
N SER A 96 11.56 11.12 29.81
CA SER A 96 10.39 10.52 30.49
C SER A 96 10.11 9.08 30.06
N ASN A 97 10.71 8.62 28.95
CA ASN A 97 10.40 7.35 28.28
C ASN A 97 8.93 7.23 27.82
N GLY A 98 8.19 8.35 27.84
CA GLY A 98 6.80 8.44 27.39
C GLY A 98 6.67 8.28 25.88
N SER A 99 5.52 7.77 25.44
CA SER A 99 5.22 7.61 24.01
C SER A 99 5.02 8.95 23.32
N ILE A 100 5.67 9.17 22.19
CA ILE A 100 5.47 10.37 21.37
C ILE A 100 4.55 10.02 20.20
N VAL A 101 3.36 10.60 20.21
CA VAL A 101 2.36 10.46 19.14
C VAL A 101 2.50 11.57 18.12
N ASP A 102 2.10 11.31 16.88
CA ASP A 102 2.07 12.30 15.80
C ASP A 102 3.47 12.90 15.53
N ALA A 103 4.52 12.11 15.73
CA ALA A 103 5.87 12.40 15.23
C ALA A 103 5.95 12.00 13.76
N GLU A 104 6.65 12.78 12.95
CA GLU A 104 6.81 12.56 11.52
C GLU A 104 8.08 11.75 11.23
N ILE A 105 7.95 10.70 10.41
CA ILE A 105 9.04 9.81 9.98
C ILE A 105 9.28 10.01 8.49
N HIS A 106 10.39 10.68 8.18
CA HIS A 106 10.86 10.98 6.83
C HIS A 106 11.88 9.92 6.40
N VAL A 107 11.86 9.54 5.11
CA VAL A 107 12.77 8.53 4.56
C VAL A 107 13.45 9.07 3.30
N ASN A 108 14.79 9.21 3.33
CA ASN A 108 15.58 9.82 2.26
C ASN A 108 14.94 11.14 1.77
N SER A 109 14.86 11.30 0.45
CA SER A 109 14.17 12.40 -0.24
C SER A 109 12.71 12.07 -0.58
N SER A 110 12.08 11.08 0.06
CA SER A 110 10.68 10.75 -0.19
C SER A 110 9.78 11.91 0.27
N THR A 111 8.87 12.35 -0.59
CA THR A 111 7.92 13.43 -0.27
C THR A 111 6.76 12.96 0.61
N HIS A 112 6.59 11.65 0.79
CA HIS A 112 5.50 11.09 1.58
C HIS A 112 6.03 10.58 2.92
N THR A 113 5.53 11.19 4.00
CA THR A 113 5.92 10.96 5.39
C THR A 113 4.82 10.16 6.10
N VAL A 114 5.20 9.29 7.05
CA VAL A 114 4.24 8.62 7.95
C VAL A 114 4.35 9.20 9.35
N ARG A 115 3.28 9.07 10.13
CA ARG A 115 3.22 9.57 11.50
C ARG A 115 3.11 8.48 12.55
N SER A 116 3.74 8.67 13.70
CA SER A 116 3.54 7.78 14.84
C SER A 116 2.12 7.89 15.39
N VAL A 117 1.55 6.78 15.87
CA VAL A 117 0.13 6.68 16.22
C VAL A 117 -0.11 6.59 17.73
N SER A 118 -1.28 7.06 18.14
CA SER A 118 -1.77 6.94 19.52
C SER A 118 -2.19 5.50 19.86
N PRO A 119 -2.08 5.06 21.13
CA PRO A 119 -1.50 5.78 22.27
C PRO A 119 -0.01 5.49 22.49
N TYR A 120 0.57 4.57 21.73
CA TYR A 120 1.88 3.99 22.05
C TYR A 120 3.05 4.61 21.29
N GLY A 121 2.82 5.55 20.37
CA GLY A 121 3.89 6.14 19.55
C GLY A 121 4.46 5.17 18.52
N GLU A 122 3.69 4.14 18.16
CA GLU A 122 4.07 3.14 17.16
C GLU A 122 4.07 3.74 15.76
N TYR A 123 4.91 3.22 14.86
CA TYR A 123 4.86 3.57 13.46
C TYR A 123 5.21 2.37 12.58
N TRP A 124 4.74 2.42 11.34
CA TRP A 124 5.08 1.48 10.28
C TRP A 124 5.38 2.24 9.01
N ARG A 125 6.44 1.84 8.32
CA ARG A 125 6.83 2.44 7.05
C ARG A 125 7.25 1.34 6.08
N LEU A 126 6.39 1.07 5.10
CA LEU A 126 6.67 0.13 4.02
C LEU A 126 7.83 0.64 3.16
N LEU A 127 8.85 -0.20 3.00
CA LEU A 127 10.04 0.07 2.19
C LEU A 127 10.47 -1.22 1.48
N LEU A 128 11.15 -1.05 0.35
CA LEU A 128 11.85 -2.15 -0.30
C LEU A 128 13.13 -2.48 0.47
N PRO A 129 13.76 -3.64 0.23
CA PRO A 129 15.08 -3.92 0.77
C PRO A 129 16.10 -2.89 0.28
N GLY A 130 16.81 -2.27 1.22
CA GLY A 130 17.80 -1.23 0.94
C GLY A 130 18.27 -0.53 2.22
N THR A 131 19.20 0.42 2.04
CA THR A 131 19.67 1.31 3.10
C THR A 131 18.98 2.66 2.94
N TYR A 132 18.53 3.23 4.05
CA TYR A 132 17.74 4.45 4.07
C TYR A 132 18.20 5.34 5.21
N GLU A 133 18.30 6.64 4.96
CA GLU A 133 18.32 7.64 6.01
C GLU A 133 16.89 7.90 6.49
N ILE A 134 16.68 7.78 7.80
CA ILE A 134 15.41 7.98 8.47
C ILE A 134 15.55 9.17 9.40
N ILE A 135 14.73 10.19 9.21
CA ILE A 135 14.71 11.39 10.05
C ILE A 135 13.37 11.44 10.76
N VAL A 136 13.41 11.54 12.10
CA VAL A 136 12.22 11.67 12.94
C VAL A 136 12.13 13.10 13.47
N THR A 137 10.98 13.73 13.27
CA THR A 137 10.73 15.12 13.69
C THR A 137 9.42 15.24 14.48
N LYS A 138 9.42 16.02 15.56
CA LYS A 138 8.21 16.40 16.30
C LYS A 138 8.37 17.84 16.81
N HIS A 139 7.33 18.66 16.67
CA HIS A 139 7.35 20.02 17.23
C HIS A 139 7.63 19.98 18.75
N GLY A 140 8.63 20.75 19.19
CA GLY A 140 9.08 20.78 20.59
C GLY A 140 10.15 19.73 20.94
N TYR A 141 10.61 18.93 19.97
CA TYR A 141 11.67 17.93 20.13
C TYR A 141 12.84 18.22 19.18
N GLU A 142 14.05 17.82 19.59
CA GLU A 142 15.19 17.74 18.67
C GLU A 142 14.97 16.62 17.66
N SER A 143 15.36 16.86 16.40
CA SER A 143 15.23 15.86 15.34
C SER A 143 16.32 14.80 15.44
N VAL A 144 15.98 13.56 15.16
CA VAL A 144 16.92 12.43 15.23
C VAL A 144 17.04 11.80 13.84
N SER A 145 18.28 11.53 13.41
CA SER A 145 18.58 10.79 12.17
C SER A 145 19.16 9.40 12.48
N HIS A 146 18.71 8.40 11.72
CA HIS A 146 19.16 7.02 11.77
C HIS A 146 19.43 6.51 10.35
N THR A 147 20.32 5.53 10.20
CA THR A 147 20.63 4.86 8.92
C THR A 147 20.53 3.35 9.06
#